data_AF-A0A660Q3N2-F1
#
_entry.id   AF-A0A660Q3N2-F1
#
_cell.length_a   1.000
_cell.length_b   1.000
_cell.length_c   1.000
_cell.angle_alpha   90.00
_cell.angle_beta   90.00
_cell.angle_gamma   90.00
#
_symmetry.space_group_name_H-M   'P 1'
#
loop_
_entity.id
_entity.type
_entity.pdbx_description
1 polymer ?
#
loop_
_entity_poly.entity_id
_entity_poly.type
_entity_poly.pdbx_seq_one_letter_code
_entity_poly.pdbx_strand_id
1 'polypeptide(L)'
;MRILRIASGLIAVLLLFCVLAMADDIYPPGTNIICRYSTDRTEYTSGDTMLIIRSLVNNESFSLTGLYMSDNLPPEFTLISCNLRINGVDIDHHFTGISQGLVIGFYDTYYWVVDSPDDSLGAFNLIDPGDSLSLEILVMLPDSGLYLLPLRTTVFYGNQTGYFATDEPLSIAIDLTEICGDANGDFGVNLLDITFIISYLYKGGLPPVPIDRGDIDNSAHVNLLDATYLISYLYKGGAPPYCP
;
A
#
# COMPACT_ATOMS: atom_id res chain seq x y z
N MET A 1 -36.29 25.02 -22.98
CA MET A 1 -37.30 24.01 -22.60
C MET A 1 -36.66 22.62 -22.69
N ARG A 2 -36.49 21.98 -21.52
CA ARG A 2 -36.23 20.56 -21.18
C ARG A 2 -35.65 19.61 -22.24
N ILE A 3 -34.44 19.06 -22.02
CA ILE A 3 -34.13 17.76 -21.36
C ILE A 3 -34.64 16.54 -22.15
N LEU A 4 -33.72 15.68 -22.61
CA LEU A 4 -33.67 14.28 -22.17
C LEU A 4 -32.27 13.67 -22.42
N ARG A 5 -31.61 13.30 -21.31
CA ARG A 5 -30.50 12.34 -21.25
C ARG A 5 -31.04 10.96 -21.65
N ILE A 6 -30.27 10.18 -22.39
CA ILE A 6 -30.38 8.71 -22.36
C ILE A 6 -29.01 8.18 -21.99
N ALA A 7 -28.90 7.75 -20.73
CA ALA A 7 -27.84 6.89 -20.25
C ALA A 7 -28.04 5.51 -20.91
N SER A 8 -27.01 5.00 -21.57
CA SER A 8 -26.91 3.60 -21.98
C SER A 8 -26.07 2.88 -20.92
N GLY A 9 -26.77 2.13 -20.06
CA GLY A 9 -26.15 1.26 -19.07
C GLY A 9 -25.77 -0.12 -19.63
N LEU A 10 -25.13 -0.87 -18.73
CA LEU A 10 -24.75 -2.30 -18.77
C LEU A 10 -23.64 -2.62 -19.78
N ILE A 11 -22.49 -3.16 -19.36
CA ILE A 11 -22.37 -4.37 -18.54
C ILE A 11 -21.43 -4.09 -17.36
N ALA A 12 -21.94 -4.24 -16.14
CA ALA A 12 -21.08 -4.49 -14.98
C ALA A 12 -20.51 -5.90 -15.17
N VAL A 13 -19.36 -5.99 -15.84
CA VAL A 13 -18.54 -7.18 -15.71
C VAL A 13 -18.00 -7.06 -14.30
N LEU A 14 -18.45 -7.94 -13.41
CA LEU A 14 -17.76 -8.25 -12.17
C LEU A 14 -16.42 -8.90 -12.57
N LEU A 15 -15.51 -8.09 -13.13
CA LEU A 15 -14.11 -8.44 -13.23
C LEU A 15 -13.62 -8.36 -11.81
N LEU A 16 -13.59 -9.53 -11.17
CA LEU A 16 -12.71 -9.79 -10.05
C LEU A 16 -11.29 -9.56 -10.58
N PHE A 17 -10.84 -8.30 -10.63
CA PHE A 17 -9.44 -7.95 -10.76
C PHE A 17 -8.81 -8.29 -9.42
N CYS A 18 -8.71 -9.59 -9.13
CA CYS A 18 -7.82 -10.08 -8.11
C CYS A 18 -6.42 -9.84 -8.67
N VAL A 19 -5.76 -8.80 -8.18
CA VAL A 19 -4.30 -8.73 -8.21
C VAL A 19 -3.80 -10.06 -7.66
N LEU A 20 -2.80 -10.66 -8.32
CA LEU A 20 -2.24 -11.95 -7.89
C LEU A 20 -1.91 -11.87 -6.40
N ALA A 21 -2.79 -12.45 -5.58
CA ALA A 21 -2.63 -12.51 -4.15
C ALA A 21 -1.48 -13.49 -3.88
N MET A 22 -0.28 -12.94 -3.67
CA MET A 22 0.88 -13.75 -3.33
C MET A 22 0.63 -14.35 -1.95
N ALA A 23 0.97 -15.63 -1.79
CA ALA A 23 0.87 -16.28 -0.50
C ALA A 23 2.01 -15.77 0.37
N ASP A 24 1.69 -15.33 1.59
CA ASP A 24 2.70 -14.96 2.57
C ASP A 24 3.49 -16.22 2.98
N ASP A 25 4.79 -16.08 3.23
CA ASP A 25 5.62 -17.15 3.79
C ASP A 25 5.26 -17.39 5.25
N ILE A 26 4.96 -18.65 5.60
CA ILE A 26 4.59 -19.05 6.97
C ILE A 26 5.74 -19.82 7.62
N TYR A 27 6.12 -19.38 8.83
CA TYR A 27 7.13 -20.01 9.66
C TYR A 27 6.54 -20.52 10.98
N PRO A 28 6.88 -21.74 11.43
CA PRO A 28 7.67 -22.75 10.70
C PRO A 28 6.94 -23.26 9.44
N PRO A 29 7.68 -23.68 8.39
CA PRO A 29 7.08 -24.15 7.15
C PRO A 29 6.41 -25.52 7.31
N GLY A 30 5.59 -25.88 6.32
CA GLY A 30 4.93 -27.20 6.24
C GLY A 30 3.51 -27.25 6.81
N THR A 31 2.90 -26.08 7.04
CA THR A 31 1.48 -25.99 7.38
C THR A 31 0.60 -26.05 6.13
N ASN A 32 -0.67 -26.38 6.33
CA ASN A 32 -1.75 -26.26 5.34
C ASN A 32 -2.54 -24.95 5.53
N ILE A 33 -1.92 -23.95 6.15
CA ILE A 33 -2.51 -22.63 6.38
C ILE A 33 -2.09 -21.75 5.21
N ILE A 34 -3.01 -20.93 4.70
CA ILE A 34 -2.73 -20.05 3.57
C ILE A 34 -3.04 -18.63 3.98
N CYS A 35 -2.00 -17.81 4.10
CA CYS A 35 -2.10 -16.36 4.24
C CYS A 35 -1.91 -15.71 2.88
N ARG A 36 -2.68 -14.66 2.57
CA ARG A 36 -2.51 -13.85 1.35
C ARG A 36 -2.73 -12.39 1.64
N TYR A 37 -2.10 -11.58 0.80
CA TYR A 37 -2.27 -10.14 0.74
C TYR A 37 -2.53 -9.70 -0.69
N SER A 38 -3.51 -8.81 -0.87
CA SER A 38 -3.85 -8.28 -2.18
C SER A 38 -4.48 -6.92 -2.07
N THR A 39 -4.50 -6.21 -3.18
CA THR A 39 -5.25 -4.97 -3.38
C THR A 39 -6.36 -5.20 -4.40
N ASP A 40 -7.34 -4.30 -4.45
CA ASP A 40 -8.41 -4.35 -5.47
C ASP A 40 -7.91 -4.05 -6.89
N ARG A 41 -6.81 -3.29 -7.01
CA ARG A 41 -6.23 -2.81 -8.27
C ARG A 41 -4.71 -2.68 -8.15
N THR A 42 -4.01 -2.49 -9.27
CA THR A 42 -2.54 -2.27 -9.33
C THR A 42 -2.15 -0.85 -9.71
N GLU A 43 -3.10 -0.06 -10.19
CA GLU A 43 -2.90 1.33 -10.61
C GLU A 43 -4.02 2.17 -9.98
N TYR A 44 -3.64 3.32 -9.44
CA TYR A 44 -4.53 4.22 -8.74
C TYR A 44 -4.30 5.67 -9.18
N THR A 45 -5.33 6.49 -8.97
CA THR A 45 -5.26 7.95 -9.14
C THR A 45 -5.33 8.66 -7.79
N SER A 46 -4.78 9.86 -7.69
CA SER A 46 -4.83 10.68 -6.47
C SER A 46 -6.28 10.87 -6.01
N GLY A 47 -6.50 10.65 -4.71
CA GLY A 47 -7.83 10.69 -4.10
C GLY A 47 -8.69 9.43 -4.33
N ASP A 48 -8.20 8.42 -5.06
CA ASP A 48 -8.85 7.11 -5.08
C ASP A 48 -8.89 6.49 -3.68
N THR A 49 -9.81 5.56 -3.52
CA THR A 49 -9.76 4.60 -2.42
C THR A 49 -9.11 3.30 -2.89
N MET A 50 -8.25 2.75 -2.05
CA MET A 50 -7.67 1.43 -2.22
C MET A 50 -8.21 0.49 -1.16
N LEU A 51 -8.62 -0.71 -1.59
CA LEU A 51 -9.01 -1.79 -0.71
C LEU A 51 -7.85 -2.78 -0.62
N ILE A 52 -7.26 -2.89 0.56
CA ILE A 52 -6.31 -3.93 0.93
C ILE A 52 -7.10 -5.09 1.53
N ILE A 53 -6.82 -6.30 1.06
CA ILE A 53 -7.46 -7.54 1.53
C ILE A 53 -6.38 -8.48 2.04
N ARG A 54 -6.44 -8.78 3.34
CA ARG A 54 -5.69 -9.90 3.93
C ARG A 54 -6.62 -11.08 4.09
N SER A 55 -6.16 -12.28 3.72
CA SER A 55 -6.91 -13.52 3.96
C SER A 55 -6.07 -14.55 4.66
N LEU A 56 -6.65 -15.28 5.61
CA LEU A 56 -6.08 -16.49 6.18
C LEU A 56 -7.10 -17.62 6.01
N VAL A 57 -6.68 -18.76 5.45
CA VAL A 57 -7.50 -19.97 5.36
C VAL A 57 -6.84 -21.07 6.18
N ASN A 58 -7.57 -21.64 7.13
CA ASN A 58 -7.09 -22.74 7.95
C ASN A 58 -7.49 -24.08 7.32
N ASN A 59 -6.59 -24.77 6.62
CA ASN A 59 -6.84 -26.13 6.14
C ASN A 59 -6.15 -27.20 7.01
N GLU A 60 -5.76 -26.86 8.24
CA GLU A 60 -5.28 -27.82 9.22
C GLU A 60 -6.44 -28.57 9.88
N SER A 61 -6.11 -29.57 10.70
CA SER A 61 -7.10 -30.31 11.52
C SER A 61 -7.30 -29.73 12.92
N PHE A 62 -6.73 -28.55 13.22
CA PHE A 62 -6.80 -27.89 14.52
C PHE A 62 -7.17 -26.42 14.36
N SER A 63 -7.80 -25.84 15.38
CA SER A 63 -8.17 -24.43 15.43
C SER A 63 -6.96 -23.54 15.68
N LEU A 64 -7.01 -22.31 15.16
CA LEU A 64 -6.01 -21.28 15.42
C LEU A 64 -6.53 -20.30 16.48
N THR A 65 -5.64 -19.92 17.40
CA THR A 65 -5.87 -19.00 18.52
C THR A 65 -4.75 -17.94 18.56
N GLY A 66 -4.82 -16.98 19.48
CA GLY A 66 -3.81 -15.96 19.72
C GLY A 66 -3.46 -15.19 18.45
N LEU A 67 -4.48 -14.77 17.69
CA LEU A 67 -4.33 -14.25 16.34
C LEU A 67 -4.24 -12.74 16.33
N TYR A 68 -3.12 -12.23 15.80
CA TYR A 68 -2.85 -10.81 15.63
C TYR A 68 -2.39 -10.52 14.20
N MET A 69 -2.82 -9.38 13.67
CA MET A 69 -2.41 -8.87 12.36
C MET A 69 -1.83 -7.47 12.53
N SER A 70 -0.82 -7.11 11.73
CA SER A 70 -0.32 -5.74 11.66
C SER A 70 0.13 -5.35 10.26
N ASP A 71 -0.14 -4.11 9.89
CA ASP A 71 0.29 -3.49 8.64
C ASP A 71 0.98 -2.16 8.94
N ASN A 72 2.04 -1.87 8.18
CA ASN A 72 2.72 -0.58 8.19
C ASN A 72 2.36 0.15 6.90
N LEU A 73 1.59 1.23 7.02
CA LEU A 73 1.14 2.01 5.87
C LEU A 73 1.84 3.37 5.86
N PRO A 74 2.08 3.96 4.67
CA PRO A 74 2.58 5.32 4.58
C PRO A 74 1.68 6.29 5.38
N PRO A 75 2.25 7.25 6.14
CA PRO A 75 1.47 8.17 6.97
C PRO A 75 0.56 9.09 6.15
N GLU A 76 0.79 9.19 4.84
CA GLU A 76 -0.06 9.93 3.90
C GLU A 76 -1.35 9.16 3.56
N PHE A 77 -1.40 7.84 3.80
CA PHE A 77 -2.59 7.03 3.56
C PHE A 77 -3.59 7.25 4.69
N THR A 78 -4.79 7.72 4.36
CA THR A 78 -5.83 7.94 5.36
C THR A 78 -6.69 6.70 5.51
N LEU A 79 -6.66 6.05 6.68
CA LEU A 79 -7.55 4.93 6.98
C LEU A 79 -9.02 5.39 7.01
N ILE A 80 -9.85 4.79 6.16
CA ILE A 80 -11.30 5.02 6.11
C ILE A 80 -12.04 4.01 6.98
N SER A 81 -11.74 2.72 6.79
CA SER A 81 -12.36 1.65 7.56
C SER A 81 -11.50 0.39 7.57
N CYS A 82 -11.76 -0.47 8.56
CA CYS A 82 -11.27 -1.83 8.60
C CYS A 82 -12.40 -2.77 9.02
N ASN A 83 -12.59 -3.87 8.30
CA ASN A 83 -13.60 -4.88 8.63
C ASN A 83 -12.93 -6.25 8.70
N LEU A 84 -13.21 -6.99 9.78
CA LEU A 84 -12.77 -8.36 9.97
C LEU A 84 -13.96 -9.30 9.85
N ARG A 85 -13.80 -10.38 9.09
CA ARG A 85 -14.85 -11.38 8.88
C ARG A 85 -14.31 -12.79 9.01
N ILE A 86 -15.10 -13.68 9.61
CA ILE A 86 -14.91 -15.13 9.50
C ILE A 86 -16.00 -15.68 8.61
N ASN A 87 -15.62 -16.37 7.54
CA ASN A 87 -16.52 -16.95 6.55
C ASN A 87 -17.53 -15.93 5.98
N GLY A 88 -17.08 -14.68 5.83
CA GLY A 88 -17.89 -13.57 5.32
C GLY A 88 -18.83 -12.92 6.35
N VAL A 89 -18.79 -13.33 7.63
CA VAL A 89 -19.58 -12.73 8.72
C VAL A 89 -18.68 -11.82 9.54
N ASP A 90 -19.10 -10.57 9.74
CA ASP A 90 -18.36 -9.59 10.55
C ASP A 90 -18.17 -10.09 11.99
N ILE A 91 -16.97 -9.88 12.52
CA ILE A 91 -16.60 -10.27 13.89
C ILE A 91 -16.15 -9.08 14.73
N ASP A 92 -16.36 -9.19 16.05
CA ASP A 92 -15.76 -8.28 17.02
C ASP A 92 -14.24 -8.47 17.03
N HIS A 93 -13.49 -7.38 17.17
CA HIS A 93 -12.04 -7.39 17.22
C HIS A 93 -11.53 -6.13 17.93
N HIS A 94 -10.28 -6.16 18.39
CA HIS A 94 -9.63 -4.97 18.93
C HIS A 94 -8.77 -4.32 17.86
N PHE A 95 -8.87 -3.00 17.75
CA PHE A 95 -8.09 -2.17 16.83
C PHE A 95 -7.55 -0.96 17.58
N THR A 96 -6.31 -0.60 17.31
CA THR A 96 -5.56 0.37 18.12
C THR A 96 -5.18 1.64 17.39
N GLY A 97 -5.57 1.76 16.11
CA GLY A 97 -5.25 2.93 15.32
C GLY A 97 -3.75 3.07 15.07
N ILE A 98 -3.32 4.33 14.92
CA ILE A 98 -1.97 4.68 14.50
C ILE A 98 -0.98 4.57 15.65
N SER A 99 0.08 3.79 15.44
CA SER A 99 1.28 3.72 16.29
C SER A 99 2.50 4.20 15.49
N GLN A 100 2.77 5.51 15.50
CA GLN A 100 3.81 6.11 14.65
C GLN A 100 5.23 5.71 15.05
N GLY A 101 6.02 5.23 14.08
CA GLY A 101 7.47 5.04 14.23
C GLY A 101 7.91 4.01 15.27
N LEU A 102 6.99 3.16 15.76
CA LEU A 102 7.30 2.14 16.78
C LEU A 102 7.87 0.85 16.18
N VAL A 103 7.46 0.48 14.95
CA VAL A 103 7.90 -0.75 14.29
C VAL A 103 8.78 -0.44 13.08
N ILE A 104 8.30 0.42 12.18
CA ILE A 104 9.08 0.91 11.04
C ILE A 104 9.08 2.44 11.09
N GLY A 105 10.27 3.04 11.08
CA GLY A 105 10.42 4.49 11.10
C GLY A 105 9.73 5.13 9.89
N PHE A 106 9.01 6.23 10.13
CA PHE A 106 8.23 6.97 9.11
C PHE A 106 6.99 6.26 8.55
N TYR A 107 6.52 5.18 9.19
CA TYR A 107 5.25 4.55 8.85
C TYR A 107 4.24 4.64 10.00
N ASP A 108 2.96 4.64 9.64
CA ASP A 108 1.87 4.43 10.56
C ASP A 108 1.64 2.93 10.70
N THR A 109 1.93 2.39 11.89
CA THR A 109 1.67 0.99 12.21
C THR A 109 0.26 0.83 12.74
N TYR A 110 -0.48 -0.10 12.15
CA TYR A 110 -1.81 -0.52 12.57
C TYR A 110 -1.75 -1.97 13.03
N TYR A 111 -2.47 -2.30 14.11
CA TYR A 111 -2.62 -3.69 14.54
C TYR A 111 -4.05 -4.04 14.91
N TRP A 112 -4.42 -5.27 14.58
CA TRP A 112 -5.72 -5.86 14.84
C TRP A 112 -5.52 -7.13 15.68
N VAL A 113 -6.28 -7.23 16.76
CA VAL A 113 -6.35 -8.44 17.59
C VAL A 113 -7.64 -9.15 17.27
N VAL A 114 -7.52 -10.34 16.69
CA VAL A 114 -8.64 -11.20 16.31
C VAL A 114 -8.96 -12.16 17.43
N ASP A 115 -7.94 -12.70 18.09
CA ASP A 115 -8.07 -13.54 19.26
C ASP A 115 -6.98 -13.19 20.29
N SER A 116 -7.40 -12.62 21.43
CA SER A 116 -6.52 -12.36 22.57
C SER A 116 -6.55 -13.56 23.52
N PRO A 117 -5.40 -14.07 23.98
CA PRO A 117 -5.36 -15.16 24.96
C PRO A 117 -5.82 -14.70 26.36
N ASP A 118 -5.95 -13.38 26.59
CA ASP A 118 -6.56 -12.82 27.79
C ASP A 118 -7.88 -12.11 27.47
N ASP A 119 -8.80 -12.12 28.43
CA ASP A 119 -10.13 -11.55 28.20
C ASP A 119 -10.17 -10.02 28.14
N SER A 120 -9.00 -9.37 28.16
CA SER A 120 -8.89 -7.94 28.41
C SER A 120 -9.31 -7.06 27.23
N LEU A 121 -9.27 -7.60 26.01
CA LEU A 121 -9.52 -6.86 24.76
C LEU A 121 -10.86 -7.18 24.10
N GLY A 122 -11.60 -8.18 24.60
CA GLY A 122 -12.91 -8.55 24.06
C GLY A 122 -12.91 -9.16 22.65
N ALA A 123 -11.76 -9.66 22.18
CA ALA A 123 -11.61 -10.29 20.87
C ALA A 123 -11.30 -11.78 21.04
N PHE A 124 -12.24 -12.66 20.69
CA PHE A 124 -12.16 -14.12 20.89
C PHE A 124 -12.68 -14.87 19.68
N ASN A 125 -11.90 -14.85 18.60
CA ASN A 125 -12.34 -15.41 17.33
C ASN A 125 -11.38 -16.52 16.92
N LEU A 126 -11.77 -17.75 17.23
CA LEU A 126 -11.09 -18.95 16.77
C LEU A 126 -11.26 -19.10 15.26
N ILE A 127 -10.21 -19.55 14.59
CA ILE A 127 -10.29 -19.96 13.18
C ILE A 127 -10.27 -21.48 13.14
N ASP A 128 -11.45 -22.10 13.01
CA ASP A 128 -11.57 -23.55 13.01
C ASP A 128 -11.11 -24.18 11.68
N PRO A 129 -10.84 -25.49 11.64
CA PRO A 129 -10.58 -26.22 10.40
C PRO A 129 -11.62 -25.93 9.31
N GLY A 130 -11.16 -25.40 8.19
CA GLY A 130 -11.97 -25.01 7.03
C GLY A 130 -12.43 -23.55 7.02
N ASP A 131 -12.20 -22.81 8.11
CA ASP A 131 -12.57 -21.40 8.17
C ASP A 131 -11.64 -20.51 7.35
N SER A 132 -12.21 -19.38 6.93
CA SER A 132 -11.50 -18.28 6.31
C SER A 132 -11.69 -17.00 7.12
N LEU A 133 -10.59 -16.34 7.43
CA LEU A 133 -10.55 -15.00 8.00
C LEU A 133 -10.21 -14.01 6.90
N SER A 134 -10.91 -12.88 6.84
CA SER A 134 -10.56 -11.76 5.96
C SER A 134 -10.52 -10.44 6.73
N LEU A 135 -9.44 -9.67 6.53
CA LEU A 135 -9.33 -8.28 6.94
C LEU A 135 -9.37 -7.40 5.69
N GLU A 136 -10.38 -6.55 5.60
CA GLU A 136 -10.56 -5.56 4.55
C GLU A 136 -10.21 -4.18 5.10
N ILE A 137 -9.14 -3.55 4.60
CA ILE A 137 -8.67 -2.22 5.00
C ILE A 137 -8.93 -1.28 3.82
N LEU A 138 -9.79 -0.29 4.02
CA LEU A 138 -10.07 0.74 3.04
C LEU A 138 -9.29 2.00 3.40
N VAL A 139 -8.45 2.47 2.48
CA VAL A 139 -7.66 3.69 2.65
C VAL A 139 -7.95 4.69 1.54
N MET A 140 -7.89 5.97 1.85
CA MET A 140 -7.79 7.05 0.86
C MET A 140 -6.33 7.25 0.50
N LEU A 141 -6.07 7.30 -0.79
CA LEU A 141 -4.74 7.48 -1.33
C LEU A 141 -4.38 8.97 -1.44
N PRO A 142 -3.11 9.32 -1.20
CA PRO A 142 -2.61 10.69 -1.25
C PRO A 142 -2.35 11.14 -2.70
N ASP A 143 -1.48 12.14 -2.87
CA ASP A 143 -1.01 12.61 -4.15
C ASP A 143 -0.19 11.55 -4.92
N SER A 144 0.15 11.87 -6.17
CA SER A 144 0.93 11.01 -7.06
C SER A 144 2.27 10.60 -6.45
N GLY A 145 2.66 9.34 -6.65
CA GLY A 145 3.92 8.83 -6.12
C GLY A 145 4.03 7.32 -6.19
N LEU A 146 5.23 6.82 -5.87
CA LEU A 146 5.47 5.42 -5.57
C LEU A 146 5.53 5.23 -4.05
N TYR A 147 4.59 4.45 -3.52
CA TYR A 147 4.44 4.20 -2.10
C TYR A 147 4.79 2.76 -1.77
N LEU A 148 5.63 2.56 -0.76
CA LEU A 148 6.01 1.23 -0.30
C LEU A 148 5.11 0.80 0.86
N LEU A 149 4.66 -0.45 0.87
CA LEU A 149 4.02 -1.12 1.99
C LEU A 149 5.02 -2.16 2.51
N PRO A 150 5.88 -1.78 3.49
CA PRO A 150 7.15 -2.45 3.74
C PRO A 150 7.05 -3.77 4.48
N LEU A 151 6.18 -3.87 5.48
CA LEU A 151 6.04 -5.09 6.28
C LEU A 151 4.60 -5.26 6.76
N ARG A 152 4.11 -6.47 6.59
CA ARG A 152 2.84 -6.97 7.09
C ARG A 152 3.07 -8.28 7.81
N THR A 153 2.39 -8.48 8.92
CA THR A 153 2.58 -9.65 9.77
C THR A 153 1.24 -10.24 10.15
N THR A 154 1.16 -11.57 10.18
CA THR A 154 0.11 -12.31 10.90
C THR A 154 0.76 -13.32 11.82
N VAL A 155 0.44 -13.25 13.12
CA VAL A 155 0.88 -14.24 14.11
C VAL A 155 -0.33 -14.96 14.67
N PHE A 156 -0.16 -16.25 14.95
CA PHE A 156 -1.20 -17.10 15.53
C PHE A 156 -0.57 -18.32 16.18
N TYR A 157 -1.34 -19.04 16.98
CA TYR A 157 -0.96 -20.25 17.68
C TYR A 157 -1.90 -21.39 17.29
N GLY A 158 -1.35 -22.59 17.16
CA GLY A 158 -2.13 -23.78 16.89
C GLY A 158 -1.30 -25.04 17.09
N ASN A 159 -1.92 -26.11 17.57
CA ASN A 159 -1.25 -27.39 17.81
C ASN A 159 0.10 -27.26 18.56
N GLN A 160 0.09 -26.53 19.66
CA GLN A 160 1.26 -26.27 20.50
C GLN A 160 2.39 -25.45 19.85
N THR A 161 2.15 -24.86 18.68
CA THR A 161 3.15 -24.16 17.87
C THR A 161 2.71 -22.73 17.61
N GLY A 162 3.64 -21.78 17.76
CA GLY A 162 3.46 -20.41 17.30
C GLY A 162 3.87 -20.27 15.84
N TYR A 163 3.08 -19.54 15.08
CA TYR A 163 3.29 -19.28 13.66
C TYR A 163 3.40 -17.78 13.41
N PHE A 164 4.21 -17.45 12.41
CA PHE A 164 4.42 -16.10 11.92
C PHE A 164 4.38 -16.12 10.40
N ALA A 165 3.53 -15.29 9.80
CA ALA A 165 3.38 -15.13 8.37
C ALA A 165 3.74 -13.70 7.95
N THR A 166 4.59 -13.57 6.93
CA THR A 166 5.05 -12.30 6.35
C THR A 166 5.42 -12.52 4.88
N ASP A 167 5.65 -11.44 4.15
CA ASP A 167 6.14 -11.49 2.77
C ASP A 167 6.96 -10.23 2.45
N GLU A 168 7.45 -10.15 1.22
CA GLU A 168 8.17 -9.00 0.67
C GLU A 168 7.29 -7.74 0.59
N PRO A 169 7.93 -6.54 0.61
CA PRO A 169 7.25 -5.27 0.44
C PRO A 169 6.42 -5.19 -0.85
N LEU A 170 5.24 -4.58 -0.76
CA LEU A 170 4.40 -4.25 -1.93
C LEU A 170 4.61 -2.78 -2.32
N SER A 171 4.77 -2.50 -3.61
CA SER A 171 4.83 -1.11 -4.12
C SER A 171 3.50 -0.72 -4.77
N ILE A 172 2.99 0.46 -4.42
CA ILE A 172 1.73 1.03 -4.93
C ILE A 172 2.05 2.28 -5.74
N ALA A 173 1.57 2.26 -6.98
CA ALA A 173 1.71 3.32 -7.97
C ALA A 173 0.47 4.21 -7.98
N ILE A 174 0.63 5.50 -7.73
CA ILE A 174 -0.45 6.51 -7.82
C ILE A 174 -0.08 7.52 -8.88
N ASP A 175 -0.91 7.67 -9.92
CA ASP A 175 -0.74 8.60 -11.03
C ASP A 175 0.72 8.66 -11.54
N LEU A 176 1.29 7.50 -11.85
CA LEU A 176 2.64 7.42 -12.43
C LEU A 176 2.73 7.97 -13.87
N THR A 177 1.68 8.63 -14.35
CA THR A 177 1.75 9.50 -15.51
C THR A 177 2.55 10.75 -15.12
N GLU A 178 3.87 10.61 -15.15
CA GLU A 178 4.87 11.69 -15.00
C GLU A 178 4.89 12.34 -13.61
N ILE A 179 5.62 11.74 -12.67
CA ILE A 179 5.94 12.41 -11.41
C ILE A 179 6.81 13.63 -11.73
N CYS A 180 6.31 14.80 -11.35
CA CYS A 180 7.02 16.03 -11.62
C CYS A 180 8.33 16.14 -10.85
N GLY A 181 9.43 16.29 -11.57
CA GLY A 181 10.78 16.31 -11.00
C GLY A 181 11.44 14.95 -10.81
N ASP A 182 10.80 13.84 -11.22
CA ASP A 182 11.39 12.51 -11.34
C ASP A 182 12.17 12.41 -12.67
N ALA A 183 13.31 13.09 -12.71
CA ALA A 183 14.13 13.21 -13.91
C ALA A 183 14.80 11.87 -14.28
N ASN A 184 15.04 10.99 -13.31
CA ASN A 184 15.70 9.70 -13.53
C ASN A 184 14.72 8.56 -13.82
N GLY A 185 13.42 8.76 -13.61
CA GLY A 185 12.35 7.80 -13.87
C GLY A 185 12.24 6.68 -12.84
N ASP A 186 12.77 6.88 -11.62
CA ASP A 186 12.70 5.91 -10.52
C ASP A 186 11.44 6.04 -9.65
N PHE A 187 10.55 6.96 -10.03
CA PHE A 187 9.30 7.28 -9.37
C PHE A 187 9.44 7.90 -7.97
N GLY A 188 10.62 8.44 -7.64
CA GLY A 188 10.86 9.29 -6.49
C GLY A 188 11.38 10.66 -6.90
N VAL A 189 11.10 11.69 -6.10
CA VAL A 189 11.70 13.02 -6.29
C VAL A 189 12.70 13.27 -5.17
N ASN A 190 13.99 13.16 -5.48
CA ASN A 190 15.07 13.21 -4.49
C ASN A 190 16.38 13.76 -5.07
N LEU A 191 17.49 13.56 -4.35
CA LEU A 191 18.81 14.03 -4.77
C LEU A 191 19.28 13.38 -6.08
N LEU A 192 18.85 12.15 -6.37
CA LEU A 192 19.25 11.41 -7.55
C LEU A 192 18.75 12.09 -8.83
N ASP A 193 17.56 12.70 -8.82
CA ASP A 193 17.02 13.50 -9.94
C ASP A 193 17.89 14.71 -10.25
N ILE A 194 18.30 15.44 -9.20
CA ILE A 194 19.23 16.57 -9.32
C ILE A 194 20.54 16.11 -9.95
N THR A 195 21.10 14.98 -9.48
CA THR A 195 22.35 14.45 -10.04
C THR A 195 22.18 13.95 -11.47
N PHE A 196 21.00 13.44 -11.82
CA PHE A 196 20.65 12.98 -13.16
C PHE A 196 20.63 14.16 -14.14
N ILE A 197 19.96 15.26 -13.80
CA ILE A 197 19.95 16.51 -14.60
C ILE A 197 21.37 17.04 -14.81
N ILE A 198 22.18 17.13 -13.75
CA ILE A 198 23.58 17.58 -13.85
C ILE A 198 24.40 16.66 -14.77
N SER A 199 24.16 15.34 -14.68
CA SER A 199 24.84 14.36 -15.52
C SER A 199 24.50 14.54 -16.99
N TYR A 200 23.21 14.70 -17.31
CA TYR A 200 22.72 14.99 -18.65
C TYR A 200 23.33 16.27 -19.21
N LEU A 201 23.29 17.38 -18.47
CA LEU A 201 23.73 18.69 -18.94
C LEU A 201 25.25 18.81 -19.12
N TYR A 202 26.03 18.22 -18.21
CA TYR A 202 27.47 18.54 -18.10
C TYR A 202 28.41 17.34 -18.15
N LYS A 203 27.89 16.10 -18.12
CA LYS A 203 28.72 14.88 -18.07
C LYS A 203 28.43 13.89 -19.19
N GLY A 204 27.60 14.25 -20.16
CA GLY A 204 27.22 13.37 -21.27
C GLY A 204 26.32 12.21 -20.83
N GLY A 205 25.56 12.39 -19.75
CA GLY A 205 24.53 11.45 -19.33
C GLY A 205 23.37 11.36 -20.33
N LEU A 206 22.54 10.33 -20.20
CA LEU A 206 21.34 10.18 -21.02
C LEU A 206 20.32 11.29 -20.69
N PRO A 207 19.54 11.76 -21.69
CA PRO A 207 18.43 12.67 -21.42
C PRO A 207 17.34 12.01 -20.59
N PRO A 208 16.58 12.78 -19.79
CA PRO A 208 15.30 12.34 -19.21
C PRO A 208 14.36 11.78 -20.28
N VAL A 209 13.53 10.81 -19.92
CA VAL A 209 12.56 10.19 -20.83
C VAL A 209 11.17 10.12 -20.17
N PRO A 210 10.16 10.83 -20.70
CA PRO A 210 10.27 11.87 -21.72
C PRO A 210 11.12 13.07 -21.29
N ILE A 211 11.57 13.88 -22.25
CA ILE A 211 12.48 15.00 -21.99
C ILE A 211 11.89 15.99 -20.98
N ASP A 212 10.57 16.12 -20.98
CA ASP A 212 9.81 17.04 -20.13
C ASP A 212 9.88 16.66 -18.64
N ARG A 213 10.28 15.42 -18.30
CA ARG A 213 10.56 15.04 -16.89
C ARG A 213 11.73 15.81 -16.28
N GLY A 214 12.63 16.32 -17.12
CA GLY A 214 13.74 17.18 -16.68
C GLY A 214 13.39 18.67 -16.63
N ASP A 215 12.22 19.07 -17.11
CA ASP A 215 11.76 20.46 -17.19
C ASP A 215 10.84 20.77 -16.00
N ILE A 216 11.48 21.01 -14.86
CA ILE A 216 10.88 21.02 -13.52
C ILE A 216 10.16 22.33 -13.23
N ASP A 217 10.56 23.41 -13.92
CA ASP A 217 9.93 24.71 -13.84
C ASP A 217 8.99 25.02 -15.03
N ASN A 218 8.70 24.03 -15.88
CA ASN A 218 7.89 24.14 -17.10
C ASN A 218 8.34 25.30 -18.01
N SER A 219 9.65 25.46 -18.17
CA SER A 219 10.23 26.46 -19.06
C SER A 219 10.36 25.98 -20.52
N ALA A 220 9.89 24.76 -20.80
CA ALA A 220 10.09 23.99 -22.02
C ALA A 220 11.56 23.64 -22.31
N HIS A 221 12.45 23.76 -21.32
CA HIS A 221 13.89 23.57 -21.52
C HIS A 221 14.57 23.01 -20.27
N VAL A 222 15.04 21.76 -20.36
CA VAL A 222 15.92 21.17 -19.33
C VAL A 222 17.26 21.91 -19.25
N ASN A 223 17.52 22.59 -18.14
CA ASN A 223 18.72 23.37 -17.88
C ASN A 223 19.09 23.39 -16.37
N LEU A 224 20.09 24.21 -15.99
CA LEU A 224 20.57 24.23 -14.60
C LEU A 224 19.52 24.77 -13.62
N LEU A 225 18.58 25.59 -14.09
CA LEU A 225 17.52 26.15 -13.27
C LEU A 225 16.62 25.05 -12.71
N ASP A 226 16.33 23.99 -13.46
CA ASP A 226 15.56 22.82 -13.01
C ASP A 226 16.20 22.13 -11.80
N ALA A 227 17.51 21.91 -11.87
CA ALA A 227 18.27 21.35 -10.75
C ALA A 227 18.24 22.28 -9.52
N THR A 228 18.35 23.60 -9.72
CA THR A 228 18.24 24.56 -8.62
C THR A 228 16.82 24.65 -8.05
N TYR A 229 15.80 24.42 -8.89
CA TYR A 229 14.39 24.38 -8.49
C TYR A 229 14.15 23.20 -7.54
N LEU A 230 14.57 21.98 -7.91
CA LEU A 230 14.49 20.82 -7.02
C LEU A 230 15.22 21.01 -5.70
N ILE A 231 16.42 21.61 -5.72
CA ILE A 231 17.14 21.91 -4.48
C ILE A 231 16.31 22.85 -3.58
N SER A 232 15.66 23.85 -4.18
CA SER A 232 14.81 24.79 -3.45
C SER A 232 13.60 24.08 -2.84
N TYR A 233 12.92 23.25 -3.62
CA TYR A 233 11.78 22.45 -3.18
C TYR A 233 12.17 21.48 -2.05
N LEU A 234 13.15 20.60 -2.29
CA LEU A 234 13.52 19.52 -1.37
C LEU A 234 14.16 20.02 -0.07
N TYR A 235 14.91 21.13 -0.11
CA TYR A 235 15.77 21.52 1.01
C TYR A 235 15.56 22.94 1.54
N LYS A 236 14.71 23.77 0.90
CA LYS A 236 14.53 25.19 1.28
C LYS A 236 13.06 25.62 1.41
N GLY A 237 12.11 24.69 1.33
CA GLY A 237 10.68 25.01 1.39
C GLY A 237 10.18 25.79 0.17
N GLY A 238 10.81 25.57 -0.99
CA GLY A 238 10.36 26.12 -2.27
C GLY A 238 9.03 25.51 -2.73
N ALA A 239 8.46 26.08 -3.80
CA ALA A 239 7.25 25.54 -4.41
C ALA A 239 7.50 24.14 -5.00
N PRO A 240 6.47 23.26 -5.05
CA PRO A 240 6.58 21.96 -5.69
C PRO A 240 6.85 22.09 -7.21
N PRO A 241 7.55 21.12 -7.82
CA PRO A 241 7.74 21.02 -9.26
C PRO A 241 6.44 21.18 -10.06
N TYR A 242 6.55 21.77 -11.25
CA TYR A 242 5.46 21.95 -12.18
C TYR A 242 5.92 21.53 -13.57
N CYS A 243 5.27 20.53 -14.16
CA CYS A 243 5.59 20.03 -15.49
C CYS A 243 4.34 20.09 -16.38
N PRO A 244 4.52 20.04 -17.72
CA PRO A 244 3.45 20.14 -18.71
C PRO A 244 2.35 19.08 -18.60
#